data_AF-A0A7W2M8H9-F1
#
_entry.id   AF-A0A7W2M8H9-F1
#
_cell.length_a   1.000
_cell.length_b   1.000
_cell.length_c   1.000
_cell.angle_alpha   90.00
_cell.angle_beta   90.00
_cell.angle_gamma   90.00
#
_symmetry.space_group_name_H-M   'P 1'
#
loop_
_entity.id
_entity.type
_entity.pdbx_description
1 polymer ?
#
loop_
_entity_poly.entity_id
_entity_poly.type
_entity_poly.pdbx_seq_one_letter_code
_entity_poly.pdbx_strand_id
1 'polypeptide(L)'
;MPAGQAHTTWFPELKDILKNKWNSNYSIEQHFSLVTDLNEKLRQIRKELNIQPPMMWCPNCQKRHRSRFNDVSITGMYYALKRFEYCDTDEFNKLLRDWKQYSKSENVDIYGNKKTDKREL
;
A
#
# COMPACT_ATOMS: atom_id res chain seq x y z
N MET A 1 22.72 -7.63 -1.38
CA MET A 1 21.33 -7.44 -0.93
C MET A 1 20.85 -8.73 -0.29
N PRO A 2 20.47 -8.73 1.00
CA PRO A 2 19.83 -9.87 1.66
C PRO A 2 18.66 -10.47 0.88
N ALA A 3 18.51 -11.80 0.94
CA ALA A 3 17.36 -12.48 0.36
C ALA A 3 16.05 -11.94 0.97
N GLY A 4 15.05 -11.65 0.13
CA GLY A 4 13.74 -11.15 0.56
C GLY A 4 13.63 -9.64 0.76
N GLN A 5 14.74 -8.88 0.82
CA GLN A 5 14.70 -7.43 1.02
C GLN A 5 13.95 -6.69 -0.12
N ALA A 6 13.99 -7.23 -1.33
CA ALA A 6 13.23 -6.72 -2.48
C ALA A 6 11.70 -6.84 -2.30
N HIS A 7 11.24 -7.71 -1.41
CA HIS A 7 9.82 -7.93 -1.09
C HIS A 7 9.42 -7.31 0.26
N THR A 8 10.35 -6.76 1.03
CA THR A 8 10.05 -6.11 2.30
C THR A 8 9.35 -4.78 2.05
N THR A 9 8.16 -4.64 2.64
CA THR A 9 7.39 -3.39 2.64
C THR A 9 7.44 -2.72 4.02
N TRP A 10 7.17 -3.47 5.09
CA TRP A 10 7.06 -2.92 6.46
C TRP A 10 8.41 -2.83 7.18
N PHE A 11 9.27 -1.92 6.69
CA PHE A 11 10.48 -1.50 7.39
C PHE A 11 10.14 -0.83 8.74
N PRO A 12 11.07 -0.82 9.73
CA PRO A 12 10.85 -0.19 11.02
C PRO A 12 10.30 1.25 10.91
N GLU A 13 10.85 2.05 10.01
CA GLU A 13 10.47 3.44 9.79
C GLU A 13 9.03 3.59 9.30
N LEU A 14 8.53 2.66 8.47
CA LEU A 14 7.12 2.66 8.06
C LEU A 14 6.21 2.28 9.23
N LYS A 15 6.64 1.36 10.09
CA LYS A 15 5.89 1.01 11.30
C LYS A 15 5.80 2.19 12.25
N ASP A 16 6.87 2.97 12.40
CA ASP A 16 6.87 4.17 13.22
C ASP A 16 5.93 5.24 12.66
N ILE A 17 5.94 5.48 11.34
CA ILE A 17 4.97 6.38 10.69
C ILE A 17 3.55 5.90 10.96
N LEU A 18 3.29 4.61 10.72
CA LEU A 18 1.96 4.04 10.90
C LEU A 18 1.49 4.16 12.35
N LYS A 19 2.34 3.83 13.32
CA LYS A 19 2.03 3.93 14.76
C LYS A 19 1.74 5.36 15.20
N ASN A 20 2.54 6.33 14.74
CA ASN A 20 2.48 7.70 15.22
C ASN A 20 1.41 8.55 14.52
N LYS A 21 1.09 8.23 13.25
CA LYS A 21 0.11 8.99 12.46
C LYS A 21 -1.25 8.31 12.36
N TRP A 22 -1.38 7.02 12.67
CA TRP A 22 -2.68 6.36 12.64
C TRP A 22 -3.63 6.97 13.66
N ASN A 23 -4.88 7.18 13.24
CA ASN A 23 -5.97 7.60 14.10
C ASN A 23 -7.28 7.02 13.57
N SER A 24 -8.02 6.32 14.44
CA SER A 24 -9.28 5.64 14.11
C SER A 24 -10.40 6.59 13.65
N ASN A 25 -10.28 7.89 13.95
CA ASN A 25 -11.29 8.91 13.63
C ASN A 25 -11.01 9.62 12.29
N TYR A 26 -9.99 9.21 11.55
CA TYR A 26 -9.67 9.80 10.26
C TYR A 26 -10.70 9.46 9.19
N SER A 27 -10.89 10.40 8.26
CA SER A 27 -11.65 10.16 7.04
C SER A 27 -10.85 9.28 6.08
N ILE A 28 -11.53 8.73 5.07
CA ILE A 28 -10.87 7.89 4.05
C ILE A 28 -9.88 8.70 3.21
N GLU A 29 -10.14 9.98 2.97
CA GLU A 29 -9.18 10.90 2.34
C GLU A 29 -7.90 11.03 3.19
N GLN A 30 -8.06 11.16 4.51
CA GLN A 30 -6.90 11.23 5.42
C GLN A 30 -6.14 9.90 5.47
N HIS A 31 -6.83 8.76 5.34
CA HIS A 31 -6.17 7.47 5.16
C HIS A 31 -5.32 7.43 3.88
N PHE A 32 -5.77 8.04 2.78
CA PHE A 32 -4.95 8.16 1.56
C PHE A 32 -3.74 9.07 1.73
N SER A 33 -3.86 10.16 2.49
CA SER A 33 -2.70 10.98 2.87
C SER A 33 -1.65 10.15 3.61
N LEU A 34 -2.09 9.30 4.57
CA LEU A 34 -1.17 8.40 5.27
C LEU A 34 -0.54 7.35 4.34
N VAL A 35 -1.31 6.79 3.40
CA VAL A 35 -0.77 5.89 2.36
C VAL A 35 0.30 6.59 1.51
N THR A 36 0.09 7.87 1.19
CA THR A 36 1.04 8.68 0.41
C THR A 36 2.35 8.85 1.18
N ASP A 37 2.27 9.26 2.45
CA ASP A 37 3.44 9.38 3.35
C ASP A 37 4.23 8.06 3.46
N LEU A 38 3.52 6.94 3.63
CA LEU A 38 4.14 5.60 3.70
C LEU A 38 4.89 5.26 2.41
N ASN A 39 4.29 5.56 1.25
CA ASN A 39 4.90 5.27 -0.05
C ASN A 39 6.06 6.22 -0.39
N GLU A 40 6.01 7.48 0.03
CA GLU A 40 7.16 8.39 -0.04
C GLU A 40 8.33 7.88 0.77
N LYS A 41 8.10 7.51 2.04
CA LYS A 41 9.15 6.96 2.89
C LYS A 41 9.69 5.64 2.35
N LEU A 42 8.83 4.77 1.84
CA LEU A 42 9.22 3.48 1.26
C LEU A 42 10.12 3.67 0.03
N ARG A 43 9.79 4.63 -0.85
CA ARG A 43 10.63 4.99 -2.00
C ARG A 43 11.98 5.53 -1.55
N GLN A 44 12.00 6.37 -0.52
CA GLN A 44 13.24 6.89 0.07
C GLN A 44 14.14 5.76 0.58
N ILE A 45 13.61 4.85 1.41
CA ILE A 45 14.37 3.71 1.96
C ILE A 45 14.93 2.83 0.84
N ARG A 46 14.10 2.51 -0.17
CA ARG A 46 14.54 1.70 -1.32
C ARG A 46 15.69 2.35 -2.07
N LYS A 47 15.66 3.68 -2.23
CA LYS A 47 16.74 4.45 -2.86
C LYS A 47 18.00 4.45 -2.02
N GLU A 48 17.89 4.72 -0.71
CA GLU A 48 19.01 4.78 0.23
C GLU A 48 19.73 3.42 0.35
N LEU A 49 18.96 2.34 0.42
CA LEU A 49 19.48 0.97 0.52
C LEU A 49 19.83 0.35 -0.85
N ASN A 50 19.70 1.11 -1.94
CA ASN A 50 19.89 0.66 -3.32
C ASN A 50 19.17 -0.67 -3.61
N ILE A 51 17.95 -0.81 -3.10
CA ILE A 51 17.11 -1.99 -3.31
C ILE A 51 16.68 -1.97 -4.77
N GLN A 52 16.74 -3.13 -5.41
CA GLN A 52 16.29 -3.32 -6.78
C GLN A 52 14.97 -4.11 -6.78
N PRO A 53 14.03 -3.83 -7.70
CA PRO A 53 12.83 -4.64 -7.82
C PRO A 53 13.17 -6.11 -8.10
N PRO A 54 12.30 -7.03 -7.65
CA PRO A 54 12.49 -8.45 -7.93
C PRO A 54 12.46 -8.72 -9.44
N MET A 55 13.15 -9.79 -9.85
CA MET A 55 13.07 -10.25 -11.24
C MET A 55 11.78 -11.05 -11.44
N MET A 56 11.06 -10.77 -12.51
CA MET A 56 9.92 -11.55 -12.98
C MET A 56 10.23 -12.19 -14.32
N TRP A 57 9.68 -13.39 -14.54
CA TRP A 57 9.69 -14.03 -15.84
C TRP A 57 8.56 -13.47 -16.70
N CYS A 58 8.87 -13.06 -17.93
CA CYS A 58 7.87 -12.66 -18.90
C CYS A 58 7.64 -13.81 -19.90
N PRO A 59 6.43 -14.38 -19.97
CA PRO A 59 6.15 -15.47 -20.90
C PRO A 59 6.11 -15.00 -22.37
N ASN A 60 5.82 -13.73 -22.63
CA ASN A 60 5.71 -13.20 -23.99
C ASN A 60 7.08 -13.07 -24.68
N CYS A 61 8.08 -12.51 -24.00
CA CYS A 61 9.43 -12.34 -24.55
C CYS A 61 10.43 -13.42 -24.09
N GLN A 62 10.00 -14.35 -23.24
CA GLN A 62 10.80 -15.44 -22.67
C GLN A 62 12.12 -14.96 -22.02
N LYS A 63 12.06 -13.82 -21.31
CA LYS A 63 13.20 -13.22 -20.61
C LYS A 63 12.81 -12.79 -19.20
N ARG A 64 13.82 -12.67 -18.33
CA ARG A 64 13.63 -12.09 -17.00
C ARG A 64 13.75 -10.56 -17.09
N HIS A 65 12.76 -9.87 -16.53
CA HIS A 65 12.73 -8.42 -16.40
C HIS A 65 12.62 -8.01 -14.93
N ARG A 66 13.05 -6.80 -14.60
CA ARG A 66 12.72 -6.21 -13.30
C ARG A 66 11.23 -5.92 -13.25
N SER A 67 10.57 -6.37 -12.18
CA SER A 67 9.20 -5.96 -11.91
C SER A 67 9.16 -4.48 -11.49
N ARG A 68 7.96 -3.96 -11.24
CA ARG A 68 7.81 -2.74 -10.45
C ARG A 68 7.90 -3.09 -8.97
N PHE A 69 8.23 -2.10 -8.16
CA PHE A 69 8.03 -2.23 -6.72
C PHE A 69 6.54 -2.27 -6.39
N ASN A 70 6.21 -2.98 -5.32
CA ASN A 70 4.86 -2.89 -4.74
C ASN A 70 4.79 -1.69 -3.81
N ASP A 71 3.76 -0.89 -4.01
CA ASP A 71 3.39 0.22 -3.12
C ASP A 71 2.38 -0.26 -2.07
N VAL A 72 2.33 0.45 -0.95
CA VAL A 72 1.29 0.27 0.06
C VAL A 72 -0.02 0.79 -0.51
N SER A 73 -1.06 -0.05 -0.55
CA SER A 73 -2.43 0.36 -0.82
C SER A 73 -3.17 0.69 0.47
N ILE A 74 -4.34 1.34 0.38
CA ILE A 74 -5.18 1.59 1.57
C ILE A 74 -5.58 0.30 2.29
N THR A 75 -5.90 -0.75 1.53
CA THR A 75 -6.19 -2.07 2.10
C THR A 75 -4.94 -2.69 2.73
N GLY A 76 -3.78 -2.59 2.09
CA GLY A 76 -2.51 -3.06 2.62
C GLY A 76 -2.16 -2.39 3.95
N MET A 77 -2.45 -1.09 4.07
CA MET A 77 -2.32 -0.35 5.33
C MET A 77 -3.27 -0.91 6.40
N TYR A 78 -4.54 -1.15 6.10
CA TYR A 78 -5.49 -1.71 7.08
C TYR A 78 -5.08 -3.10 7.58
N TYR A 79 -4.62 -3.98 6.68
CA TYR A 79 -4.09 -5.28 7.09
C TYR A 79 -2.85 -5.15 7.98
N ALA A 80 -2.03 -4.13 7.77
CA ALA A 80 -0.88 -3.87 8.61
C ALA A 80 -1.25 -3.32 9.98
N LEU A 81 -2.26 -2.44 10.08
CA LEU A 81 -2.82 -2.01 11.35
C LEU A 81 -3.28 -3.22 12.17
N LYS A 82 -4.01 -4.14 11.54
CA LYS A 82 -4.46 -5.36 12.20
C LYS A 82 -3.30 -6.27 12.61
N ARG A 83 -2.33 -6.46 11.71
CA ARG A 83 -1.14 -7.29 11.95
C ARG A 83 -0.25 -6.75 13.07
N PHE A 84 -0.17 -5.43 13.21
CA PHE A 84 0.65 -4.77 14.24
C PHE A 84 -0.16 -4.40 15.48
N GLU A 85 -1.41 -4.85 15.57
CA GLU A 85 -2.29 -4.65 16.73
C GLU A 85 -2.55 -3.15 17.03
N TYR A 86 -2.55 -2.31 16.00
CA TYR A 86 -2.92 -0.88 16.10
C TYR A 86 -4.42 -0.65 15.93
N CYS A 87 -5.16 -1.68 15.52
CA CYS A 87 -6.61 -1.72 15.53
C CYS A 87 -7.10 -3.12 15.94
N ASP A 88 -8.30 -3.17 16.52
CA ASP A 88 -8.95 -4.44 16.85
C ASP A 88 -9.65 -5.06 15.62
N THR A 89 -10.31 -6.20 15.82
CA THR A 89 -10.98 -6.92 14.71
C THR A 89 -12.21 -6.16 14.19
N ASP A 90 -12.93 -5.49 15.07
CA ASP A 90 -14.17 -4.81 14.73
C ASP A 90 -13.87 -3.51 13.97
N GLU A 91 -12.87 -2.76 14.42
CA GLU A 91 -12.34 -1.59 13.73
C GLU A 91 -11.79 -1.97 12.35
N PHE A 92 -10.98 -3.03 12.25
CA PHE A 92 -10.48 -3.52 10.96
C PHE A 92 -11.61 -3.86 9.97
N ASN A 93 -12.63 -4.58 10.42
CA ASN A 93 -13.78 -4.94 9.59
C ASN A 93 -14.58 -3.70 9.17
N LYS A 94 -14.72 -2.71 10.06
CA LYS A 94 -15.35 -1.43 9.77
C LYS A 94 -14.56 -0.67 8.69
N LEU A 95 -13.24 -0.55 8.83
CA LEU A 95 -12.38 0.11 7.85
C LEU A 95 -12.52 -0.48 6.44
N LEU A 96 -12.54 -1.82 6.33
CA LEU A 96 -12.74 -2.49 5.04
C LEU A 96 -14.13 -2.23 4.44
N ARG A 97 -15.17 -2.19 5.28
CA ARG A 97 -16.54 -1.91 4.86
C ARG A 97 -16.67 -0.47 4.35
N ASP A 98 -16.21 0.49 5.15
CA ASP A 98 -16.30 1.92 4.86
C ASP A 98 -15.50 2.24 3.58
N TRP A 99 -14.30 1.66 3.44
CA TRP A 99 -13.52 1.73 2.22
C TRP A 99 -14.27 1.19 0.99
N LYS A 100 -14.89 0.01 1.10
CA LYS A 100 -15.63 -0.58 -0.02
C LYS A 100 -16.80 0.30 -0.46
N GLN A 101 -17.49 0.93 0.49
CA GLN A 101 -18.57 1.87 0.21
C GLN A 101 -18.04 3.13 -0.50
N TYR A 102 -16.99 3.73 0.04
CA TYR A 102 -16.35 4.93 -0.52
C TYR A 102 -15.77 4.70 -1.92
N SER A 103 -15.05 3.59 -2.13
CA SER A 103 -14.48 3.23 -3.44
C SER A 103 -15.54 3.11 -4.53
N LYS A 104 -16.77 2.73 -4.15
CA LYS A 104 -17.91 2.65 -5.06
C LYS A 104 -18.56 4.01 -5.28
N SER A 105 -18.76 4.83 -4.25
CA SER A 105 -19.38 6.15 -4.39
C SER A 105 -18.50 7.12 -5.18
N GLU A 106 -17.22 7.20 -4.83
CA GLU A 106 -16.28 8.16 -5.42
C GLU A 106 -15.64 7.68 -6.72
N ASN A 107 -15.86 6.40 -7.06
CA ASN A 107 -15.25 5.68 -8.17
C ASN A 107 -13.71 5.76 -8.14
N VAL A 108 -13.11 5.42 -6.99
CA VAL A 108 -11.65 5.48 -6.78
C VAL A 108 -11.03 4.10 -6.55
N ASP A 109 -9.80 3.91 -6.99
CA ASP A 109 -8.99 2.70 -6.82
C ASP A 109 -8.30 2.63 -5.45
N ILE A 110 -7.59 1.53 -5.19
CA ILE A 110 -6.91 1.26 -3.90
C ILE A 110 -5.77 2.24 -3.54
N TYR A 111 -5.45 3.18 -4.44
CA TYR A 111 -4.45 4.24 -4.27
C TYR A 111 -5.09 5.63 -4.23
N GLY A 112 -6.43 5.73 -4.35
CA GLY A 112 -7.16 6.99 -4.30
C GLY A 112 -7.34 7.66 -5.67
N ASN A 113 -6.93 7.00 -6.76
CA ASN A 113 -7.08 7.56 -8.11
C ASN A 113 -8.47 7.23 -8.65
N LYS A 114 -9.08 8.16 -9.42
CA LYS A 114 -10.31 7.89 -10.17
C LYS A 114 -10.10 6.65 -11.06
N LYS A 115 -10.98 5.66 -10.93
CA LYS A 115 -11.00 4.53 -11.85
C LYS A 115 -11.42 5.09 -13.21
N THR A 116 -10.50 5.06 -14.17
CA THR A 116 -10.85 5.28 -15.56
C THR A 116 -11.81 4.15 -15.93
N ASP A 117 -13.05 4.51 -16.27
CA ASP A 117 -14.02 3.55 -16.76
C ASP A 117 -13.43 2.97 -18.06
N LYS A 118 -12.90 1.74 -18.00
CA LYS A 118 -12.56 0.99 -19.22
C LYS A 118 -13.86 0.48 -19.86
N ARG A 119 -14.74 1.43 -20.19
CA ARG A 119 -15.91 1.28 -21.04
C ARG A 119 -15.76 2.17 -22.25
N GLU A 120 -14.61 2.10 -22.92
CA GLU A 120 -14.57 2.33 -24.36
C GLU A 120 -13.75 1.19 -24.97
N LEU A 121 -14.42 0.56 -25.95
CA LEU A 121 -14.13 -0.66 -26.69
C LEU A 121 -12.69 -0.80 -27.20
#